data_AF-A0A1F8QJN7-F1
#
_entry.id   AF-A0A1F8QJN7-F1
#
_cell.length_a   1.000
_cell.length_b   1.000
_cell.length_c   1.000
_cell.angle_alpha   90.00
_cell.angle_beta   90.00
_cell.angle_gamma   90.00
#
_symmetry.space_group_name_H-M   'P 1'
#
loop_
_entity.id
_entity.type
_entity.pdbx_description
1 polymer ?
#
loop_
_entity_poly.entity_id
_entity_poly.type
_entity_poly.pdbx_seq_one_letter_code
_entity_poly.pdbx_strand_id
1 'polypeptide(L)'
;MMTFERIGSFLISRRRRAALCLVIATLAGLGTVSVAVAKKVFEADKGPKTIDVSGYPKPYQERYKLFSKRCSKCHTLARPINTNFEPSKWEKYVKRMMRKKDSGIKSEEGEKIWQFLMFDTKERKKPFWEKLAEDEKKLIEESIKKVLSEN
;
A
#
# COMPACT_ATOMS: atom_id res chain seq x y z
N MET A 1 -25.67 29.48 -42.52
CA MET A 1 -26.63 29.90 -41.48
C MET A 1 -26.25 29.12 -40.23
N MET A 2 -25.73 29.65 -39.11
CA MET A 2 -25.87 30.94 -38.41
C MET A 2 -24.54 31.18 -37.65
N THR A 3 -23.79 32.22 -37.97
CA THR A 3 -23.61 33.50 -37.25
C THR A 3 -22.84 33.45 -35.92
N PHE A 4 -21.74 34.19 -35.98
CA PHE A 4 -20.92 34.80 -34.93
C PHE A 4 -21.71 35.77 -34.02
N GLU A 5 -21.04 36.32 -33.00
CA GLU A 5 -21.44 37.37 -32.02
C GLU A 5 -21.95 36.82 -30.66
N ARG A 6 -21.67 37.39 -29.47
CA ARG A 6 -20.85 38.53 -29.00
C ARG A 6 -20.86 38.53 -27.45
N ILE A 7 -19.84 39.16 -26.86
CA ILE A 7 -19.85 40.01 -25.64
C ILE A 7 -20.21 39.38 -24.29
N GLY A 8 -19.34 39.60 -23.30
CA GLY A 8 -19.73 39.55 -21.89
C GLY A 8 -18.60 39.66 -20.88
N SER A 9 -17.80 40.72 -20.93
CA SER A 9 -16.88 41.09 -19.84
C SER A 9 -17.67 41.36 -18.56
N PHE A 10 -17.45 40.59 -17.49
CA PHE A 10 -17.89 40.95 -16.14
C PHE A 10 -16.69 40.97 -15.20
N LEU A 11 -15.95 42.06 -15.28
CA LEU A 11 -15.11 42.54 -14.19
C LEU A 11 -16.02 43.18 -13.14
N ILE A 12 -16.36 42.45 -12.08
CA ILE A 12 -16.84 43.07 -10.84
C ILE A 12 -15.82 42.83 -9.74
N SER A 13 -14.99 43.86 -9.60
CA SER A 13 -14.42 44.40 -8.36
C SER A 13 -15.20 43.97 -7.11
N ARG A 14 -14.65 43.01 -6.35
CA ARG A 14 -14.96 42.87 -4.92
C ARG A 14 -13.91 43.59 -4.10
N ARG A 15 -14.25 44.85 -3.85
CA ARG A 15 -13.77 45.79 -2.83
C ARG A 15 -12.94 45.14 -1.72
N ARG A 16 -11.69 45.63 -1.63
CA ARG A 16 -10.81 45.55 -0.46
C ARG A 16 -11.59 45.99 0.78
N ARG A 17 -11.85 45.08 1.71
CA ARG A 17 -12.18 45.44 3.09
C ARG A 17 -10.88 45.41 3.88
N ALA A 18 -10.17 46.52 3.84
CA ALA A 18 -9.23 46.86 4.88
C ALA A 18 -10.06 47.43 6.04
N ALA A 19 -10.04 46.77 7.20
CA ALA A 19 -10.24 47.41 8.49
C ALA A 19 -9.93 46.44 9.63
N LEU A 20 -8.89 46.81 10.38
CA LEU A 20 -8.80 46.73 11.84
C LEU A 20 -8.53 45.35 12.46
N CYS A 21 -7.24 44.98 12.48
CA CYS A 21 -6.69 44.11 13.52
C CYS A 21 -6.69 44.88 14.85
N LEU A 22 -7.65 44.55 15.72
CA LEU A 22 -7.57 44.90 17.14
C LEU A 22 -6.54 43.96 17.78
N VAL A 23 -5.40 44.51 18.19
CA VAL A 23 -4.34 43.78 18.90
C VAL A 23 -4.85 43.49 20.32
N ILE A 24 -5.29 42.26 20.57
CA ILE A 24 -5.51 41.75 21.92
C ILE A 24 -4.27 40.96 22.32
N ALA A 25 -3.41 41.57 23.14
CA ALA A 25 -2.29 40.91 23.77
C ALA A 25 -2.80 40.08 24.95
N THR A 26 -3.09 38.80 24.73
CA THR A 26 -3.28 37.81 25.80
C THR A 26 -2.06 36.89 25.87
N LEU A 27 -1.23 37.13 26.88
CA LEU A 27 -0.20 36.21 27.34
C LEU A 27 -0.86 35.04 28.08
N ALA A 28 -1.00 33.88 27.44
CA ALA A 28 -1.12 32.58 28.13
C ALA A 28 -0.96 31.40 27.15
N GLY A 29 0.22 30.78 27.19
CA GLY A 29 0.43 29.36 26.87
C GLY A 29 0.04 28.86 25.47
N LEU A 30 0.95 28.98 24.51
CA LEU A 30 0.97 28.09 23.33
C LEU A 30 1.36 26.66 23.80
N GLY A 31 0.41 25.96 24.42
CA GLY A 31 0.50 24.52 24.60
C GLY A 31 0.26 23.86 23.26
N THR A 32 1.31 23.33 22.63
CA THR A 32 1.14 22.45 21.47
C THR A 32 0.40 21.19 21.92
N VAL A 33 -0.90 21.12 21.64
CA VAL A 33 -1.68 19.89 21.84
C VAL A 33 -1.20 18.89 20.80
N SER A 34 -0.30 17.98 21.20
CA SER A 34 0.15 16.90 20.35
C SER A 34 -0.98 15.89 20.22
N VAL A 35 -1.81 16.02 19.18
CA VAL A 35 -2.86 15.05 18.88
C VAL A 35 -2.17 13.76 18.44
N ALA A 36 -2.14 12.77 19.34
CA ALA A 36 -1.68 11.43 19.02
C ALA A 36 -2.63 10.83 17.96
N VAL A 37 -2.15 10.73 16.71
CA VAL A 37 -2.87 10.04 15.64
C VAL A 37 -2.89 8.54 15.98
N ALA A 38 -4.04 8.07 16.47
CA ALA A 38 -4.26 6.64 16.71
C ALA A 38 -4.11 5.86 15.40
N LYS A 39 -3.17 4.92 15.36
CA LYS A 39 -2.94 4.08 14.19
C LYS A 39 -4.13 3.13 14.03
N LYS A 40 -4.79 3.16 12.87
CA LYS A 40 -5.87 2.21 12.55
C LYS A 40 -5.36 0.77 12.77
N VAL A 41 -6.07 0.02 13.63
CA VAL A 41 -5.84 -1.40 13.88
C VAL A 41 -6.59 -2.20 12.82
N PHE A 42 -5.90 -3.13 12.16
CA PHE A 42 -6.49 -4.01 11.16
C PHE A 42 -6.62 -5.41 11.75
N GLU A 43 -7.65 -6.17 11.37
CA GLU A 43 -7.85 -7.53 11.90
C GLU A 43 -6.63 -8.43 11.64
N ALA A 44 -6.00 -8.27 10.47
CA ALA A 44 -4.76 -8.96 10.11
C ALA A 44 -3.58 -8.68 11.06
N ASP A 45 -3.60 -7.57 11.81
CA ASP A 45 -2.54 -7.22 12.76
C ASP A 45 -2.55 -8.11 14.03
N LYS A 46 -3.66 -8.81 14.31
CA LYS A 46 -3.79 -9.74 15.44
C LYS A 46 -3.19 -11.12 15.19
N GLY A 47 -2.96 -11.48 13.93
CA GLY A 47 -2.38 -12.77 13.56
C GLY A 47 -0.84 -12.82 13.72
N PRO A 48 -0.21 -13.94 13.34
CA PRO A 48 1.24 -14.11 13.43
C PRO A 48 1.98 -13.03 12.64
N LYS A 49 3.10 -12.56 13.21
CA LYS A 49 3.97 -11.52 12.61
C LYS A 49 5.07 -12.11 11.72
N THR A 50 5.29 -13.41 11.80
CA THR A 50 6.29 -14.17 11.04
C THR A 50 5.70 -15.53 10.67
N ILE A 51 6.32 -16.20 9.70
CA ILE A 51 5.98 -17.57 9.31
C ILE A 51 7.27 -18.37 9.17
N ASP A 52 7.17 -19.68 9.32
CA ASP A 52 8.28 -20.56 8.97
C ASP A 52 8.28 -20.83 7.45
N VAL A 53 9.41 -20.56 6.81
CA VAL A 53 9.65 -20.77 5.38
C VAL A 53 10.79 -21.76 5.13
N SER A 54 11.28 -22.44 6.15
CA SER A 54 12.41 -23.38 6.05
C SER A 54 12.19 -24.48 5.00
N GLY A 55 10.93 -24.90 4.81
CA GLY A 55 10.54 -25.88 3.80
C GLY A 55 10.31 -25.31 2.39
N TYR A 56 10.41 -24.00 2.19
CA TYR A 56 10.20 -23.39 0.87
C TYR A 56 11.43 -23.55 -0.03
N PRO A 57 11.29 -23.53 -1.36
CA PRO A 57 12.44 -23.46 -2.26
C PRO A 57 13.32 -22.23 -1.95
N LYS A 58 14.64 -22.36 -2.13
CA LYS A 58 15.62 -21.30 -1.80
C LYS A 58 15.23 -19.89 -2.32
N PRO A 59 14.78 -19.72 -3.57
CA PRO A 59 14.36 -18.40 -4.06
C PRO A 59 13.25 -17.77 -3.21
N TYR A 60 12.31 -18.57 -2.71
CA TYR A 60 11.21 -18.08 -1.87
C TYR A 60 11.63 -17.77 -0.44
N GLN A 61 12.63 -18.48 0.09
CA GLN A 61 13.24 -18.12 1.37
C GLN A 61 13.93 -16.74 1.28
N GLU A 62 14.66 -16.48 0.20
CA GLU A 62 15.30 -15.18 -0.04
C GLU A 62 14.29 -14.06 -0.24
N ARG A 63 13.22 -14.33 -0.99
CA ARG A 63 12.12 -13.39 -1.17
C ARG A 63 11.37 -13.11 0.13
N TYR A 64 11.25 -14.09 1.04
CA TYR A 64 10.72 -13.87 2.38
C TYR A 64 11.60 -12.92 3.20
N LYS A 65 12.94 -13.05 3.11
CA LYS A 65 13.87 -12.12 3.78
C LYS A 65 13.69 -10.70 3.25
N LEU A 66 13.60 -10.54 1.93
CA LEU A 66 13.33 -9.24 1.29
C LEU A 66 11.97 -8.66 1.74
N PHE A 67 10.91 -9.47 1.66
CA PHE A 67 9.57 -9.11 2.09
C PHE A 67 9.55 -8.66 3.56
N SER A 68 10.14 -9.44 4.45
CA SER A 68 10.19 -9.13 5.89
C SER A 68 10.95 -7.84 6.16
N LYS A 69 12.06 -7.60 5.46
CA LYS A 69 12.85 -6.37 5.58
C LYS A 69 12.09 -5.13 5.08
N ARG A 70 11.40 -5.23 3.93
CA ARG A 70 10.73 -4.09 3.29
C ARG A 70 9.36 -3.79 3.90
N CYS A 71 8.54 -4.81 4.13
CA CYS A 71 7.14 -4.64 4.53
C CYS A 71 6.94 -4.41 6.04
N SER A 72 7.98 -4.62 6.87
CA SER A 72 7.94 -4.31 8.30
C SER A 72 8.31 -2.86 8.64
N LYS A 73 8.80 -2.06 7.67
CA LYS A 73 9.31 -0.70 7.90
C LYS A 73 8.24 0.28 8.42
N CYS A 74 7.00 0.15 7.97
CA CYS A 74 5.94 1.14 8.24
C CYS A 74 4.80 0.61 9.14
N HIS A 75 4.60 -0.71 9.17
CA HIS A 75 3.59 -1.39 9.99
C HIS A 75 4.00 -2.83 10.23
N THR A 76 3.24 -3.53 11.08
CA THR A 76 3.49 -4.95 11.35
C THR A 76 3.46 -5.79 10.07
N LEU A 77 4.35 -6.78 10.01
CA LEU A 77 4.41 -7.76 8.92
C LEU A 77 3.20 -8.73 8.95
N ALA A 78 2.51 -8.81 10.10
CA ALA A 78 1.25 -9.55 10.24
C ALA A 78 0.21 -9.10 9.20
N ARG A 79 0.18 -7.82 8.84
CA ARG A 79 -0.80 -7.28 7.91
C ARG A 79 -0.77 -7.99 6.55
N PRO A 80 0.38 -8.06 5.84
CA PRO A 80 0.42 -8.84 4.62
C PRO A 80 0.39 -10.36 4.82
N ILE A 81 0.94 -10.90 5.92
CA ILE A 81 0.95 -12.35 6.19
C ILE A 81 -0.46 -12.92 6.35
N ASN A 82 -1.35 -12.18 7.03
CA ASN A 82 -2.69 -12.64 7.41
C ASN A 82 -3.81 -12.12 6.49
N THR A 83 -3.45 -11.42 5.40
CA THR A 83 -4.42 -10.96 4.42
C THR A 83 -4.56 -11.97 3.28
N ASN A 84 -5.82 -12.24 2.89
CA ASN A 84 -6.17 -13.05 1.73
C ASN A 84 -6.58 -12.14 0.59
N PHE A 85 -5.76 -12.07 -0.46
CA PHE A 85 -6.06 -11.34 -1.69
C PHE A 85 -5.70 -12.19 -2.91
N GLU A 86 -6.46 -11.99 -3.97
CA GLU A 86 -6.12 -12.48 -5.31
C GLU A 86 -4.80 -11.87 -5.81
N PRO A 87 -4.09 -12.56 -6.71
CA PRO A 87 -2.87 -12.08 -7.35
C PRO A 87 -2.94 -10.68 -7.92
N SER A 88 -3.97 -10.40 -8.73
CA SER A 88 -4.18 -9.08 -9.33
C SER A 88 -4.36 -7.97 -8.28
N LYS A 89 -5.03 -8.28 -7.17
CA LYS A 89 -5.22 -7.38 -6.04
C LYS A 89 -3.94 -7.18 -5.24
N TRP A 90 -3.14 -8.23 -5.04
CA TRP A 90 -1.83 -8.13 -4.41
C TRP A 90 -0.88 -7.23 -5.18
N GLU A 91 -0.83 -7.35 -6.50
CA GLU A 91 0.01 -6.50 -7.35
C GLU A 91 -0.31 -5.02 -7.15
N LYS A 92 -1.60 -4.66 -7.24
CA LYS A 92 -2.09 -3.30 -6.95
C LYS A 92 -1.72 -2.84 -5.54
N TYR A 93 -1.80 -3.74 -4.56
CA TYR A 93 -1.51 -3.44 -3.16
C TYR A 93 -0.02 -3.20 -2.90
N VAL A 94 0.86 -4.03 -3.45
CA VAL A 94 2.32 -3.86 -3.36
C VAL A 94 2.73 -2.56 -4.04
N LYS A 95 2.23 -2.29 -5.25
CA LYS A 95 2.44 -1.01 -5.95
C LYS A 95 1.98 0.19 -5.12
N ARG A 96 0.89 0.06 -4.37
CA ARG A 96 0.44 1.11 -3.45
C ARG A 96 1.39 1.32 -2.27
N MET A 97 2.00 0.26 -1.73
CA MET A 97 3.01 0.37 -0.66
C MET A 97 4.31 0.98 -1.19
N MET A 98 4.71 0.65 -2.42
CA MET A 98 5.86 1.26 -3.09
C MET A 98 5.71 2.78 -3.21
N ARG A 99 4.50 3.28 -3.51
CA ARG A 99 4.21 4.73 -3.60
C ARG A 99 4.15 5.47 -2.25
N LYS A 100 4.28 4.78 -1.11
CA LYS A 100 4.30 5.46 0.19
C LYS A 100 5.63 6.18 0.38
N LYS A 101 5.57 7.37 0.99
CA LYS A 101 6.75 8.15 1.37
C LYS A 101 7.71 7.25 2.16
N ASP A 102 8.99 7.31 1.79
CA ASP A 102 10.07 6.55 2.42
C ASP A 102 9.92 5.03 2.35
N SER A 103 9.09 4.47 1.46
CA SER A 103 8.98 3.00 1.30
C SER A 103 10.34 2.39 0.92
N GLY A 104 11.06 3.04 0.00
CA GLY A 104 12.33 2.58 -0.56
C GLY A 104 12.22 1.23 -1.28
N ILE A 105 11.03 0.81 -1.71
CA ILE A 105 10.80 -0.45 -2.44
C ILE A 105 10.92 -0.16 -3.94
N LYS A 106 11.95 -0.74 -4.59
CA LYS A 106 12.15 -0.62 -6.04
C LYS A 106 11.20 -1.53 -6.83
N SER A 107 11.12 -1.34 -8.15
CA SER A 107 10.23 -2.11 -9.02
C SER A 107 10.51 -3.62 -8.95
N GLU A 108 11.79 -3.98 -9.03
CA GLU A 108 12.25 -5.37 -8.99
C GLU A 108 11.98 -6.00 -7.61
N GLU A 109 12.16 -5.23 -6.54
CA GLU A 109 11.82 -5.71 -5.19
C GLU A 109 10.31 -5.89 -5.02
N GLY A 110 9.51 -5.02 -5.60
CA GLY A 110 8.05 -5.11 -5.62
C GLY A 110 7.57 -6.39 -6.31
N GLU A 111 8.12 -6.71 -7.48
CA GLU A 111 7.86 -7.99 -8.16
C GLU A 111 8.26 -9.16 -7.27
N LYS A 112 9.45 -9.12 -6.67
CA LYS A 112 9.92 -10.20 -5.81
C LYS A 112 9.04 -10.44 -4.57
N ILE A 113 8.52 -9.36 -3.99
CA ILE A 113 7.57 -9.38 -2.88
C ILE A 113 6.23 -9.98 -3.32
N TRP A 114 5.73 -9.56 -4.49
CA TRP A 114 4.49 -10.11 -5.05
C TRP A 114 4.62 -11.63 -5.29
N GLN A 115 5.72 -12.07 -5.90
CA GLN A 115 6.00 -13.49 -6.15
C GLN A 115 6.02 -14.32 -4.84
N PHE A 116 6.60 -13.80 -3.76
CA PHE A 116 6.55 -14.47 -2.46
C PHE A 116 5.12 -14.58 -1.91
N LEU A 117 4.34 -13.50 -1.96
CA LEU A 117 2.96 -13.50 -1.46
C LEU A 117 2.07 -14.49 -2.22
N MET A 118 2.35 -14.69 -3.51
CA MET A 118 1.64 -15.64 -4.37
C MET A 118 1.96 -17.09 -4.01
N PHE A 119 3.24 -17.37 -3.84
CA PHE A 119 3.70 -18.68 -3.40
C PHE A 119 3.17 -19.03 -2.01
N ASP A 120 3.28 -18.12 -1.03
CA ASP A 120 2.73 -18.31 0.32
C ASP A 120 1.21 -18.54 0.31
N THR A 121 0.50 -17.90 -0.62
CA THR A 121 -0.94 -18.11 -0.80
C THR A 121 -1.24 -19.55 -1.23
N LYS A 122 -0.50 -20.09 -2.21
CA LYS A 122 -0.65 -21.47 -2.66
C LYS A 122 -0.27 -22.48 -1.57
N GLU A 123 0.88 -22.29 -0.92
CA GLU A 123 1.43 -23.29 0.01
C GLU A 123 0.73 -23.31 1.37
N ARG A 124 0.51 -22.14 1.98
CA ARG A 124 0.06 -22.04 3.38
C ARG A 124 -1.42 -21.74 3.50
N LYS A 125 -2.02 -21.01 2.55
CA LYS A 125 -3.41 -20.50 2.63
C LYS A 125 -4.39 -21.37 1.83
N LYS A 126 -4.32 -22.70 1.97
CA LYS A 126 -5.11 -23.68 1.20
C LYS A 126 -6.61 -23.35 1.10
N PRO A 127 -7.33 -22.99 2.18
CA PRO A 127 -8.76 -22.68 2.09
C PRO A 127 -9.08 -21.43 1.25
N PHE A 128 -8.11 -20.53 1.08
CA PHE A 128 -8.26 -19.37 0.21
C PHE A 128 -7.83 -19.70 -1.22
N TRP A 129 -6.73 -20.44 -1.40
CA TRP A 129 -6.28 -20.95 -2.70
C TRP A 129 -7.39 -21.71 -3.45
N GLU A 130 -8.11 -22.59 -2.76
CA GLU A 130 -9.21 -23.37 -3.35
C GLU A 130 -10.35 -22.49 -3.89
N LYS A 131 -10.55 -21.31 -3.30
CA LYS A 131 -11.60 -20.35 -3.67
C LYS A 131 -11.18 -19.38 -4.78
N LEU A 132 -9.90 -19.37 -5.17
CA LEU A 132 -9.43 -18.51 -6.26
C LEU A 132 -10.02 -18.97 -7.60
N ALA A 133 -10.31 -17.99 -8.45
CA ALA A 133 -10.64 -18.25 -9.85
C ALA A 133 -9.45 -18.92 -10.58
N GLU A 134 -9.76 -19.71 -11.61
CA GLU A 134 -8.77 -20.55 -12.28
C GLU A 134 -7.69 -19.74 -13.01
N ASP A 135 -8.06 -18.59 -13.56
CA ASP A 135 -7.13 -17.63 -14.16
C ASP A 135 -6.15 -17.05 -13.13
N GLU A 136 -6.63 -16.69 -11.94
CA GLU A 136 -5.77 -16.24 -10.83
C GLU A 136 -4.83 -17.36 -10.34
N LYS A 137 -5.30 -18.62 -10.29
CA LYS A 137 -4.42 -19.78 -9.98
C LYS A 137 -3.34 -19.94 -11.04
N LYS A 138 -3.71 -19.89 -12.33
CA LYS A 138 -2.78 -20.00 -13.45
C LYS A 138 -1.69 -18.93 -13.41
N LEU A 139 -2.05 -17.68 -13.10
CA LEU A 139 -1.08 -16.59 -12.91
C LEU A 139 -0.05 -16.90 -11.81
N ILE A 140 -0.49 -17.48 -10.69
CA ILE A 140 0.40 -17.91 -9.60
C ILE A 140 1.34 -19.01 -10.10
N GLU A 141 0.81 -20.03 -10.78
CA GLU A 141 1.60 -21.18 -11.21
C GLU A 141 2.63 -20.83 -12.28
N GLU A 142 2.28 -19.98 -13.24
CA GLU A 142 3.21 -19.45 -14.25
C GLU A 142 4.33 -18.64 -13.59
N SER A 143 3.98 -17.78 -12.63
CA SER A 143 4.96 -17.06 -11.83
C SER A 143 5.88 -18.01 -11.06
N ILE A 144 5.34 -19.07 -10.47
CA ILE A 144 6.14 -20.05 -9.73
C ILE A 144 7.11 -20.77 -10.64
N LYS A 145 6.61 -21.27 -11.78
CA LYS A 145 7.42 -21.94 -12.79
C LYS A 145 8.57 -21.06 -13.26
N LYS A 146 8.29 -19.78 -13.58
CA LYS A 146 9.30 -18.81 -13.99
C LYS A 146 10.40 -18.66 -12.93
N VAL A 147 10.02 -18.41 -11.67
CA VAL A 147 10.99 -18.24 -10.57
C VAL A 147 11.84 -19.49 -10.37
N LEU A 148 11.26 -20.68 -10.45
CA LEU A 148 11.99 -21.93 -10.27
C LEU A 148 12.82 -22.36 -11.49
N SER A 149 12.55 -21.83 -12.68
CA SER A 149 13.40 -22.09 -13.86
C SER A 149 14.62 -21.16 -13.96
N GLU A 150 14.58 -20.02 -13.27
CA GLU A 150 15.63 -19.00 -13.30
C GLU A 150 16.64 -19.14 -12.15
N ASN A 151 16.49 -20.12 -11.26
CA ASN A 151 17.32 -20.33 -10.06
C ASN A 151 17.64 -21.82 -9.85
#